data_AF-A0A059WNA0-F1
#
_entry.id   AF-A0A059WNA0-F1
#
_cell.length_a   1.000
_cell.length_b   1.000
_cell.length_c   1.000
_cell.angle_alpha   90.00
_cell.angle_beta   90.00
_cell.angle_gamma   90.00
#
_symmetry.space_group_name_H-M   'P 1'
#
loop_
_entity.id
_entity.type
_entity.pdbx_description
1 polymer ?
#
loop_
_entity_poly.entity_id
_entity_poly.type
_entity_poly.pdbx_seq_one_letter_code
_entity_poly.pdbx_strand_id
1 'polypeptide(L)'
;ERTYGHRRLPSVLNDWIAFAAVRGAEVGLTHPPGAANIPPETVTALTQRHSARTHRMFGLGDVVQVAADDMKDRYLLLLQLGPDPALNWTIGEMGPLQYWITPEDLAAKRFENTVLTIEAY
;
A
#
# COMPACT_ATOMS: atom_id res chain seq x y z
N GLU A 1 -12.02 -27.81 2.52
CA GLU A 1 -10.73 -28.53 2.42
C GLU A 1 -9.68 -27.60 1.86
N ARG A 2 -8.46 -27.55 2.45
CA ARG A 2 -7.34 -26.79 1.89
C ARG A 2 -6.56 -27.72 0.96
N THR A 3 -6.63 -27.48 -0.33
CA THR A 3 -5.80 -28.15 -1.33
C THR A 3 -4.34 -27.75 -1.11
N TYR A 4 -3.52 -28.63 -0.53
CA TYR A 4 -2.09 -28.40 -0.41
C TYR A 4 -1.43 -28.64 -1.77
N GLY A 5 -1.12 -27.57 -2.49
CA GLY A 5 -0.34 -27.64 -3.73
C GLY A 5 1.11 -28.00 -3.42
N HIS A 6 1.61 -29.10 -3.98
CA HIS A 6 3.03 -29.43 -3.93
C HIS A 6 3.82 -28.49 -4.83
N ARG A 7 4.75 -27.72 -4.25
CA ARG A 7 5.70 -26.88 -5.00
C ARG A 7 7.04 -27.59 -5.17
N ARG A 8 7.70 -27.37 -6.30
CA ARG A 8 9.04 -27.92 -6.56
C ARG A 8 10.08 -27.20 -5.70
N LEU A 9 10.99 -27.95 -5.09
CA LEU A 9 12.03 -27.42 -4.20
C LEU A 9 12.83 -26.25 -4.81
N PRO A 10 13.28 -26.28 -6.09
CA PRO A 10 13.98 -25.15 -6.68
C PRO A 10 13.17 -23.86 -6.72
N SER A 11 11.85 -23.94 -6.96
CA SER A 11 10.97 -22.77 -6.94
C SER A 11 10.84 -22.21 -5.53
N VAL A 12 10.67 -23.08 -4.52
CA VAL A 12 10.60 -22.65 -3.12
C VAL A 12 11.89 -21.98 -2.66
N LEU A 13 13.06 -22.51 -3.07
CA LEU A 13 14.36 -21.93 -2.74
C LEU A 13 14.56 -20.57 -3.41
N ASN A 14 14.21 -20.44 -4.69
CA ASN A 14 14.30 -19.17 -5.40
C ASN A 14 13.39 -18.09 -4.77
N ASP A 15 12.16 -18.47 -4.40
CA ASP A 15 11.23 -17.56 -3.70
C ASP A 15 11.84 -17.09 -2.36
N TRP A 16 12.43 -18.02 -1.59
CA TRP A 16 13.06 -17.69 -0.31
C TRP A 16 14.28 -16.80 -0.45
N ILE A 17 15.15 -17.07 -1.44
CA ILE A 17 16.34 -16.25 -1.70
C ILE A 17 15.93 -14.85 -2.12
N ALA A 18 14.95 -14.72 -3.00
CA ALA A 18 14.41 -13.42 -3.41
C ALA A 18 13.83 -12.66 -2.21
N PHE A 19 13.02 -13.33 -1.38
CA PHE A 19 12.47 -12.74 -0.16
C PHE A 19 13.58 -12.25 0.79
N ALA A 20 14.58 -13.09 1.08
CA ALA A 20 15.66 -12.75 1.98
C ALA A 20 16.52 -11.59 1.46
N ALA A 21 16.81 -11.56 0.16
CA ALA A 21 17.57 -10.49 -0.47
C ALA A 21 16.81 -9.15 -0.41
N VAL A 22 15.51 -9.13 -0.74
CA VAL A 22 14.67 -7.93 -0.69
C VAL A 22 14.58 -7.40 0.74
N ARG A 23 14.22 -8.25 1.70
CA ARG A 23 14.06 -7.82 3.11
C ARG A 23 15.38 -7.39 3.72
N GLY A 24 16.48 -8.06 3.40
CA GLY A 24 17.81 -7.69 3.85
C GLY A 24 18.23 -6.31 3.33
N ALA A 25 18.00 -6.04 2.04
CA ALA A 25 18.28 -4.74 1.44
C ALA A 25 17.36 -3.63 2.00
N GLU A 26 16.05 -3.88 2.13
CA GLU A 26 15.10 -2.92 2.72
C GLU A 26 15.49 -2.56 4.17
N VAL A 27 15.86 -3.54 5.00
CA VAL A 27 16.37 -3.28 6.37
C VAL A 27 17.66 -2.48 6.33
N GLY A 28 18.60 -2.84 5.45
CA GLY A 28 19.86 -2.11 5.30
C GLY A 28 19.65 -0.64 4.90
N LEU A 29 18.63 -0.34 4.07
CA LEU A 29 18.28 1.02 3.67
C LEU A 29 17.78 1.88 4.84
N THR A 30 17.22 1.29 5.90
CA THR A 30 16.78 2.03 7.10
C THR A 30 17.93 2.43 8.03
N HIS A 31 19.15 1.96 7.79
CA HIS A 31 20.33 2.18 8.63
C HIS A 31 21.45 2.86 7.81
N PRO A 32 21.93 4.08 8.13
CA PRO A 32 22.83 4.82 7.24
C PRO A 32 24.14 4.10 6.87
N PRO A 33 24.85 3.42 7.81
CA PRO A 33 25.99 2.57 7.45
C PRO A 33 25.62 1.34 6.60
N GLY A 34 24.41 0.81 6.75
CA GLY A 34 23.91 -0.30 5.93
C GLY A 34 23.61 0.15 4.51
N ALA A 35 22.96 1.30 4.37
CA ALA A 35 22.60 1.90 3.08
C ALA A 35 23.82 2.17 2.19
N ALA A 36 24.95 2.57 2.77
CA ALA A 36 26.20 2.80 2.04
C ALA A 36 26.78 1.54 1.37
N ASN A 37 26.40 0.35 1.85
CA ASN A 37 26.84 -0.94 1.30
C ASN A 37 25.87 -1.51 0.27
N ILE A 38 24.73 -0.84 0.00
CA ILE A 38 23.73 -1.30 -0.96
C ILE A 38 24.03 -0.68 -2.32
N PRO A 39 24.28 -1.50 -3.36
CA PRO A 39 24.58 -0.97 -4.68
C PRO A 39 23.40 -0.15 -5.26
N PRO A 40 23.65 0.96 -5.97
CA PRO A 40 22.59 1.81 -6.55
C PRO A 40 21.60 1.07 -7.46
N GLU A 41 22.06 0.05 -8.17
CA GLU A 41 21.22 -0.80 -9.02
C GLU A 41 20.22 -1.62 -8.19
N THR A 42 20.60 -2.05 -6.98
CA THR A 42 19.70 -2.73 -6.04
C THR A 42 18.64 -1.77 -5.53
N VAL A 43 19.03 -0.54 -5.16
CA VAL A 43 18.09 0.51 -4.75
C VAL A 43 17.10 0.83 -5.87
N THR A 44 17.59 0.93 -7.11
CA THR A 44 16.77 1.19 -8.30
C THR A 44 15.79 0.05 -8.56
N ALA A 45 16.23 -1.21 -8.47
CA ALA A 45 15.37 -2.38 -8.61
C ALA A 45 14.26 -2.43 -7.54
N LEU A 46 14.55 -1.97 -6.32
CA LEU A 46 13.57 -1.89 -5.23
C LEU A 46 12.66 -0.67 -5.32
N THR A 47 13.04 0.36 -6.09
CA THR A 47 12.29 1.63 -6.16
C THR A 47 10.84 1.41 -6.58
N GLN A 48 10.57 0.50 -7.52
CA GLN A 48 9.22 0.16 -7.97
C GLN A 48 8.31 -0.36 -6.83
N ARG A 49 8.88 -1.06 -5.85
CA ARG A 49 8.13 -1.57 -4.69
C ARG A 49 7.68 -0.45 -3.75
N HIS A 50 8.44 0.65 -3.73
CA HIS A 50 8.19 1.83 -2.89
C HIS A 50 7.62 3.03 -3.68
N SER A 51 7.50 2.93 -5.00
CA SER A 51 6.95 3.99 -5.85
C SER A 51 5.43 4.05 -5.82
N ALA A 52 4.76 3.03 -5.29
CA ALA A 52 3.32 3.00 -5.04
C ALA A 52 2.95 4.02 -3.94
N ARG A 53 3.00 5.32 -4.28
CA ARG A 53 2.52 6.43 -3.45
C ARG A 53 1.01 6.56 -3.53
N THR A 54 0.32 5.45 -3.31
CA THR A 54 -1.14 5.38 -3.29
C THR A 54 -1.69 5.69 -1.90
N HIS A 55 -0.83 5.70 -0.87
CA HIS A 55 -1.16 6.24 0.45
C HIS A 55 -1.12 7.77 0.44
N ARG A 56 -2.17 8.40 0.97
CA ARG A 56 -2.20 9.87 1.16
C ARG A 56 -3.19 10.28 2.23
N MET A 57 -2.94 11.43 2.85
CA MET A 57 -3.94 12.15 3.64
C MET A 57 -4.39 13.37 2.84
N PHE A 58 -5.69 13.60 2.78
CA PHE A 58 -6.29 14.69 2.01
C PHE A 58 -6.02 14.63 0.50
N GLY A 59 -6.52 15.63 -0.21
CA GLY A 59 -6.50 15.69 -1.67
C GLY A 59 -7.65 14.90 -2.31
N LEU A 60 -7.46 14.51 -3.57
CA LEU A 60 -8.44 13.71 -4.30
C LEU A 60 -8.19 12.22 -4.04
N GLY A 61 -9.29 11.48 -3.81
CA GLY A 61 -9.25 10.01 -3.78
C GLY A 61 -9.03 9.45 -5.18
N ASP A 62 -8.29 8.36 -5.27
CA ASP A 62 -8.15 7.61 -6.52
C ASP A 62 -9.50 6.97 -6.88
N VAL A 63 -9.93 7.15 -8.13
CA VAL A 63 -11.17 6.59 -8.66
C VAL A 63 -10.85 5.25 -9.30
N VAL A 64 -11.38 4.16 -8.74
CA VAL A 64 -11.29 2.82 -9.35
C VAL A 64 -12.62 2.45 -10.00
N GLN A 65 -13.73 2.66 -9.29
CA GLN A 65 -15.07 2.53 -9.85
C GLN A 65 -15.85 3.84 -9.71
N VAL A 66 -16.59 4.04 -8.62
CA VAL A 66 -17.52 5.18 -8.48
C VAL A 66 -17.45 5.85 -7.10
N ALA A 67 -16.94 5.17 -6.07
CA ALA A 67 -17.01 5.66 -4.70
C ALA A 67 -16.30 7.00 -4.50
N ALA A 68 -15.09 7.16 -5.02
CA ALA A 68 -14.38 8.45 -4.91
C ALA A 68 -15.09 9.58 -5.67
N ASP A 69 -15.77 9.25 -6.78
CA ASP A 69 -16.57 10.22 -7.55
C ASP A 69 -17.87 10.61 -6.83
N ASP A 70 -18.54 9.67 -6.17
CA ASP A 70 -19.76 9.95 -5.39
C ASP A 70 -19.46 10.77 -4.12
N MET A 71 -18.28 10.59 -3.53
CA MET A 71 -17.91 11.24 -2.26
C MET A 71 -17.39 12.67 -2.44
N LYS A 72 -16.73 12.99 -3.56
CA LYS A 72 -15.94 14.23 -3.74
C LYS A 72 -16.72 15.53 -3.58
N ASP A 73 -18.03 15.52 -3.80
CA ASP A 73 -18.86 16.74 -3.76
C ASP A 73 -19.29 17.13 -2.33
N ARG A 74 -19.39 16.14 -1.42
CA ARG A 74 -19.87 16.35 -0.03
C ARG A 74 -18.78 16.15 1.02
N TYR A 75 -17.81 15.28 0.73
CA TYR A 75 -16.83 14.81 1.69
C TYR A 75 -15.41 15.19 1.27
N LEU A 76 -14.56 15.32 2.28
CA LEU A 76 -13.12 15.44 2.17
C LEU A 76 -12.50 14.06 2.36
N LEU A 77 -11.52 13.70 1.53
CA LEU A 77 -10.69 12.54 1.81
C LEU A 77 -9.88 12.82 3.08
N LEU A 78 -9.98 11.97 4.08
CA LEU A 78 -9.17 12.04 5.28
C LEU A 78 -7.89 11.21 5.12
N LEU A 79 -8.04 9.97 4.66
CA LEU A 79 -6.95 9.02 4.48
C LEU A 79 -7.29 8.06 3.35
N GLN A 80 -6.35 7.83 2.45
CA GLN A 80 -6.36 6.72 1.51
C GLN A 80 -5.19 5.80 1.80
N LEU A 81 -5.47 4.50 1.80
CA LEU A 81 -4.49 3.42 1.80
C LEU A 81 -4.66 2.62 0.52
N GLY A 82 -3.80 2.83 -0.45
CA GLY A 82 -3.79 2.03 -1.67
C GLY A 82 -2.95 0.76 -1.53
N PRO A 83 -2.89 -0.07 -2.57
CA PRO A 83 -2.06 -1.26 -2.57
C PRO A 83 -0.59 -0.91 -2.41
N ASP A 84 0.10 -1.67 -1.56
CA ASP A 84 1.50 -1.47 -1.23
C ASP A 84 2.23 -2.83 -1.09
N PRO A 85 2.92 -3.25 -2.16
CA PRO A 85 3.69 -4.49 -2.17
C PRO A 85 4.90 -4.49 -1.23
N ALA A 86 5.42 -3.32 -0.83
CA ALA A 86 6.49 -3.23 0.15
C ALA A 86 5.98 -3.58 1.56
N LEU A 87 4.75 -3.16 1.87
CA LEU A 87 4.08 -3.49 3.13
C LEU A 87 3.32 -4.83 3.10
N ASN A 88 3.31 -5.54 1.95
CA ASN A 88 2.43 -6.68 1.71
C ASN A 88 0.96 -6.35 2.03
N TRP A 89 0.56 -5.13 1.65
CA TRP A 89 -0.76 -4.56 1.91
C TRP A 89 -1.55 -4.49 0.62
N THR A 90 -2.71 -5.11 0.61
CA THR A 90 -3.70 -5.01 -0.46
C THR A 90 -5.07 -5.32 0.11
N ILE A 91 -6.12 -4.70 -0.43
CA ILE A 91 -7.50 -5.06 -0.14
C ILE A 91 -8.17 -5.43 -1.46
N GLY A 92 -8.84 -6.60 -1.47
CA GLY A 92 -9.39 -7.19 -2.69
C GLY A 92 -8.34 -7.36 -3.79
N GLU A 93 -8.77 -7.19 -5.05
CA GLU A 93 -7.91 -7.18 -6.24
C GLU A 93 -7.25 -5.80 -6.46
N MET A 94 -6.47 -5.35 -5.46
CA MET A 94 -5.62 -4.16 -5.54
C MET A 94 -6.35 -2.81 -5.67
N GLY A 95 -7.47 -2.60 -4.98
CA GLY A 95 -8.09 -1.27 -4.90
C GLY A 95 -7.79 -0.52 -3.59
N PRO A 96 -8.10 0.79 -3.54
CA PRO A 96 -7.82 1.63 -2.39
C PRO A 96 -8.89 1.51 -1.31
N LEU A 97 -8.45 1.68 -0.07
CA LEU A 97 -9.31 1.93 1.09
C LEU A 97 -9.29 3.42 1.39
N GLN A 98 -10.45 4.05 1.48
CA GLN A 98 -10.59 5.50 1.63
C GLN A 98 -11.52 5.86 2.80
N TYR A 99 -11.02 6.70 3.70
CA TYR A 99 -11.79 7.33 4.77
C TYR A 99 -12.18 8.73 4.37
N TRP A 100 -13.45 9.07 4.58
CA TRP A 100 -14.05 10.33 4.17
C TRP A 100 -14.69 11.02 5.36
N ILE A 101 -14.63 12.36 5.39
CA ILE A 101 -15.22 13.18 6.47
C ILE A 101 -15.87 14.43 5.89
N THR A 102 -16.97 14.89 6.47
CA THR A 102 -17.57 16.16 6.05
C THR A 102 -16.74 17.34 6.57
N PRO A 103 -16.74 18.51 5.91
CA PRO A 103 -16.07 19.71 6.43
C PRO A 103 -16.55 20.10 7.84
N GLU A 104 -17.85 19.96 8.12
CA GLU A 104 -18.44 20.33 9.42
C GLU A 104 -17.97 19.39 10.54
N ASP A 105 -17.90 18.09 10.26
CA ASP A 105 -17.40 17.10 11.21
C ASP A 105 -15.90 17.25 11.43
N LEU A 106 -15.12 17.57 10.38
CA LEU A 106 -13.69 17.85 10.53
C LEU A 106 -13.45 19.09 11.42
N ALA A 107 -14.22 20.17 11.20
CA ALA A 107 -14.13 21.38 12.00
C ALA A 107 -14.49 21.14 13.47
N ALA A 108 -15.50 20.29 13.72
CA ALA A 108 -15.93 19.90 15.06
C ALA A 108 -15.13 18.73 15.66
N LYS A 109 -14.14 18.17 14.93
CA LYS A 109 -13.34 16.99 15.31
C LYS A 109 -14.16 15.72 15.60
N ARG A 110 -15.29 15.55 14.90
CA ARG A 110 -16.19 14.40 15.02
C ARG A 110 -15.77 13.27 14.07
N PHE A 111 -14.61 12.68 14.34
CA PHE A 111 -14.04 11.61 13.51
C PHE A 111 -14.84 10.31 13.57
N GLU A 112 -15.71 10.13 14.56
CA GLU A 112 -16.66 9.02 14.63
C GLU A 112 -17.66 9.00 13.45
N ASN A 113 -17.86 10.13 12.77
CA ASN A 113 -18.75 10.25 11.61
C ASN A 113 -18.06 9.93 10.27
N THR A 114 -16.81 9.46 10.29
CA THR A 114 -16.10 9.13 9.04
C THR A 114 -16.75 7.95 8.31
N VAL A 115 -16.78 8.03 6.98
CA VAL A 115 -17.26 6.97 6.11
C VAL A 115 -16.07 6.23 5.50
N LEU A 116 -16.12 4.90 5.49
CA LEU A 116 -15.14 4.05 4.84
C LEU A 116 -15.69 3.54 3.51
N THR A 117 -14.95 3.73 2.43
CA THR A 117 -15.19 3.07 1.14
C THR A 117 -14.02 2.14 0.81
N ILE A 118 -14.35 1.00 0.21
CA ILE A 118 -13.40 0.01 -0.26
C ILE A 118 -13.81 -0.33 -1.69
N GLU A 119 -12.92 -0.09 -2.64
CA GLU A 119 -13.09 -0.54 -4.02
C GLU A 119 -12.03 -1.60 -4.34
N ALA A 120 -12.35 -2.49 -5.28
CA ALA A 120 -11.45 -3.50 -5.84
C ALA A 120 -11.90 -3.82 -7.27
N TYR A 121 -10.98 -4.29 -8.10
CA TYR A 121 -11.32 -4.83 -9.43
C TYR A 121 -12.00 -6.20 -9.33
#